data_AF-A0A3Q0KYD3-F1
#
_entry.id   AF-A0A3Q0KYD3-F1
#
_cell.length_a   1.000
_cell.length_b   1.000
_cell.length_c   1.000
_cell.angle_alpha   90.00
_cell.angle_beta   90.00
_cell.angle_gamma   90.00
#
_symmetry.space_group_name_H-M   'P 1'
#
loop_
_entity.id
_entity.type
_entity.pdbx_description
1 polymer ?
#
loop_
_entity_poly.entity_id
_entity_poly.type
_entity_poly.pdbx_seq_one_letter_code
_entity_poly.pdbx_strand_id
1 'polypeptide(L)'
;MSEAIKITLYRWAGSWGPFKVNIPCGECTLTKDILTDTFANELNGIPVELEVKDWLSHWWEPLKLGAWHAPILVVEGKVISQGEALNRGVLIQSVIKEWTKRDTLKGNIVFGKATCPYCVKAKQLLDSAGIHYQYHDVVKESAALYRMIPEVKAIIGEKTPVTVPQIWLDGSYIGGCDKLEVYLKERGLDVVPNNVVEMAN
;
A
#
# COMPACT_ATOMS: atom_id res chain seq x y z
N MET A 1 11.97 15.07 -3.72
CA MET A 1 11.29 14.36 -2.63
C MET A 1 9.80 14.52 -2.86
N SER A 2 9.04 13.44 -2.91
CA SER A 2 7.58 13.50 -3.07
C SER A 2 6.94 14.18 -1.86
N GLU A 3 5.89 14.97 -2.09
CA GLU A 3 5.15 15.66 -1.03
C GLU A 3 4.51 14.63 -0.08
N ALA A 4 4.59 14.89 1.22
CA ALA A 4 4.01 14.03 2.24
C ALA A 4 2.49 13.92 2.10
N ILE A 5 1.93 12.78 2.45
CA ILE A 5 0.48 12.56 2.51
C ILE A 5 -0.04 13.23 3.78
N LYS A 6 -0.90 14.23 3.62
CA LYS A 6 -1.47 14.99 4.75
C LYS A 6 -2.62 14.23 5.39
N ILE A 7 -2.51 14.03 6.70
CA ILE A 7 -3.48 13.32 7.52
C ILE A 7 -3.88 14.24 8.67
N THR A 8 -5.17 14.50 8.83
CA THR A 8 -5.67 15.33 9.94
C THR A 8 -6.60 14.51 10.83
N LEU A 9 -6.26 14.42 12.11
CA LEU A 9 -7.10 13.82 13.16
C LEU A 9 -7.78 14.92 13.97
N TYR A 10 -9.11 15.02 13.88
CA TYR A 10 -9.91 15.84 14.77
C TYR A 10 -10.35 15.00 15.96
N ARG A 11 -9.72 15.21 17.12
CA ARG A 11 -10.05 14.51 18.36
C ARG A 11 -11.15 15.24 19.14
N TRP A 12 -11.93 14.50 19.92
CA TRP A 12 -12.92 15.05 20.84
C TRP A 12 -12.22 15.81 21.99
N ALA A 13 -11.92 17.08 21.74
CA ALA A 13 -11.23 17.99 22.65
C ALA A 13 -11.50 19.44 22.21
N GLY A 14 -11.01 20.40 23.00
CA GLY A 14 -11.05 21.82 22.69
C GLY A 14 -12.19 22.57 23.33
N SER A 15 -12.38 23.81 22.86
CA SER A 15 -13.36 24.75 23.39
C SER A 15 -13.84 25.70 22.31
N TRP A 16 -15.10 26.08 22.39
CA TRP A 16 -15.71 27.09 21.53
C TRP A 16 -16.63 27.98 22.37
N GLY A 17 -16.18 29.20 22.65
CA GLY A 17 -16.86 30.13 23.55
C GLY A 17 -17.10 29.51 24.93
N PRO A 18 -18.35 29.45 25.44
CA PRO A 18 -18.66 28.85 26.73
C PRO A 18 -18.63 27.31 26.73
N PHE A 19 -18.57 26.67 25.56
CA PHE A 19 -18.55 25.20 25.44
C PHE A 19 -17.11 24.68 25.51
N LYS A 20 -16.87 23.66 26.35
CA LYS A 20 -15.57 23.00 26.48
C LYS A 20 -15.74 21.50 26.65
N VAL A 21 -14.89 20.73 25.98
CA VAL A 21 -14.79 19.29 26.19
C VAL A 21 -13.93 19.01 27.42
N ASN A 22 -14.52 18.35 28.42
CA ASN A 22 -13.82 17.94 29.65
C ASN A 22 -13.80 16.42 29.87
N ILE A 23 -14.42 15.65 28.97
CA ILE A 23 -14.57 14.19 29.09
C ILE A 23 -13.56 13.53 28.16
N PRO A 24 -12.76 12.55 28.64
CA PRO A 24 -11.82 11.82 27.80
C PRO A 24 -12.56 10.97 26.77
N CYS A 25 -11.95 10.79 25.61
CA CYS A 25 -12.48 10.02 24.49
C CYS A 25 -11.60 8.78 24.25
N GLY A 26 -12.11 7.58 24.55
CA GLY A 26 -11.39 6.32 24.34
C GLY A 26 -11.08 6.06 22.87
N GLU A 27 -12.06 6.28 21.99
CA GLU A 27 -11.92 6.12 20.53
C GLU A 27 -10.81 7.02 19.95
N CYS A 28 -10.64 8.21 20.51
CA CYS A 28 -9.62 9.17 20.09
C CYS A 28 -8.21 8.70 20.47
N THR A 29 -8.05 8.12 21.66
CA THR A 29 -6.78 7.52 22.10
C THR A 29 -6.44 6.32 21.24
N LEU A 30 -7.38 5.39 21.08
CA LEU A 30 -7.18 4.18 20.27
C LEU A 30 -6.85 4.53 18.81
N THR A 31 -7.53 5.51 18.22
CA THR A 31 -7.24 5.99 16.86
C THR A 31 -5.81 6.52 16.75
N LYS A 32 -5.33 7.27 17.74
CA LYS A 32 -3.97 7.81 17.75
C LYS A 32 -2.92 6.69 17.85
N ASP A 33 -3.17 5.67 18.66
CA ASP A 33 -2.28 4.53 18.81
C ASP A 33 -2.22 3.72 17.50
N ILE A 34 -3.36 3.48 16.86
CA ILE A 34 -3.43 2.83 15.54
C ILE A 34 -2.66 3.63 14.50
N LEU A 35 -2.82 4.96 14.44
CA LEU A 35 -2.06 5.81 13.51
C LEU A 35 -0.55 5.67 13.71
N THR A 36 -0.09 5.78 14.96
CA THR A 36 1.33 5.72 15.31
C THR A 36 1.94 4.36 14.93
N ASP A 37 1.25 3.28 15.29
CA ASP A 37 1.67 1.91 14.95
C ASP A 37 1.70 1.68 13.43
N THR A 38 0.67 2.15 12.72
CA THR A 38 0.57 1.96 11.26
C THR A 38 1.67 2.73 10.50
N PHE A 39 2.04 3.92 10.96
CA PHE A 39 3.12 4.69 10.35
C PHE A 39 4.49 4.07 10.58
N ALA A 40 4.72 3.49 11.76
CA ALA A 40 5.99 2.85 12.09
C ALA A 40 6.19 1.55 11.30
N ASN A 41 5.14 0.76 11.11
CA ASN A 41 5.21 -0.59 10.58
C ASN A 41 4.75 -0.68 9.11
N GLU A 42 3.45 -0.56 8.83
CA GLU A 42 2.89 -0.84 7.50
C GLU A 42 3.13 0.26 6.47
N LEU A 43 3.17 1.52 6.89
CA LEU A 43 3.41 2.68 6.01
C LEU A 43 4.86 3.19 6.09
N ASN A 44 5.78 2.36 6.60
CA ASN A 44 7.19 2.70 6.67
C ASN A 44 7.74 3.05 5.28
N GLY A 45 8.42 4.19 5.17
CA GLY A 45 8.96 4.69 3.90
C GLY A 45 7.99 5.51 3.05
N ILE A 46 6.70 5.61 3.42
CA ILE A 46 5.77 6.56 2.81
C ILE A 46 5.82 7.86 3.63
N PRO A 47 6.15 9.02 3.04
CA PRO A 47 6.15 10.28 3.77
C PRO A 47 4.72 10.65 4.14
N VAL A 48 4.42 10.67 5.43
CA VAL A 48 3.12 11.04 6.00
C VAL A 48 3.29 12.19 6.98
N GLU A 49 2.35 13.13 6.98
CA GLU A 49 2.30 14.25 7.92
C GLU A 49 1.00 14.17 8.71
N LEU A 50 1.10 13.97 10.03
CA LEU A 50 -0.06 13.90 10.93
C LEU A 50 -0.25 15.24 11.65
N GLU A 51 -1.39 15.88 11.41
CA GLU A 51 -1.86 17.03 12.16
C GLU A 51 -2.98 16.60 13.11
N VAL A 52 -2.86 16.91 14.41
CA VAL A 52 -3.90 16.62 15.40
C VAL A 52 -4.56 17.92 15.82
N LYS A 53 -5.87 18.03 15.57
CA LYS A 53 -6.67 19.20 15.91
C LYS A 53 -7.73 18.84 16.95
N ASP A 54 -8.01 19.81 17.80
CA ASP A 54 -9.15 19.74 18.72
C ASP A 54 -10.44 20.01 17.93
N TRP A 55 -11.33 19.03 17.87
CA TRP A 55 -12.55 19.07 17.08
C TRP A 55 -13.42 20.27 17.44
N LEU A 56 -13.67 20.52 18.73
CA LEU A 56 -14.56 21.63 19.13
C LEU A 56 -13.96 22.99 18.79
N SER A 57 -12.63 23.12 18.78
CA SER A 57 -11.95 24.36 18.39
C SER A 57 -11.91 24.57 16.88
N HIS A 58 -12.13 23.52 16.07
CA HIS A 58 -12.00 23.53 14.61
C HIS A 58 -13.22 22.92 13.90
N TRP A 59 -14.39 22.89 14.54
CA TRP A 59 -15.54 22.09 14.12
C TRP A 59 -16.03 22.42 12.70
N TRP A 60 -15.77 23.65 12.23
CA TRP A 60 -16.13 24.10 10.88
C TRP A 60 -15.30 23.45 9.78
N GLU A 61 -14.06 23.01 10.06
CA GLU A 61 -13.19 22.37 9.08
C GLU A 61 -13.72 21.00 8.63
N PRO A 62 -13.97 20.03 9.53
CA PRO A 62 -14.51 18.74 9.13
C PRO A 62 -15.96 18.85 8.63
N LEU A 63 -16.73 19.84 9.09
CA LEU A 63 -18.10 20.05 8.62
C LEU A 63 -18.15 20.40 7.13
N LYS A 64 -17.18 21.17 6.62
CA LYS A 64 -17.04 21.44 5.17
C LYS A 64 -16.78 20.17 4.35
N LEU A 65 -16.27 19.12 5.00
CA LEU A 65 -16.00 17.81 4.40
C LEU A 65 -17.15 16.82 4.65
N GLY A 66 -18.26 17.26 5.25
CA GLY A 66 -19.42 16.41 5.55
C GLY A 66 -19.24 15.49 6.76
N ALA A 67 -18.32 15.80 7.68
CA ALA A 67 -18.11 15.05 8.92
C ALA A 67 -18.34 15.91 10.15
N TRP A 68 -18.93 15.33 11.19
CA TRP A 68 -19.35 16.08 12.37
C TRP A 68 -19.13 15.36 13.71
N HIS A 69 -18.91 14.04 13.72
CA HIS A 69 -18.69 13.28 14.95
C HIS A 69 -17.23 12.88 15.14
N ALA A 70 -16.58 13.39 16.19
CA ALA A 70 -15.21 13.01 16.55
C ALA A 70 -15.13 11.59 17.16
N PRO A 71 -13.98 10.89 17.04
CA PRO A 71 -12.79 11.28 16.27
C PRO A 71 -13.07 11.28 14.77
N ILE A 72 -12.57 12.27 14.03
CA ILE A 72 -12.68 12.34 12.56
C ILE A 72 -11.27 12.25 11.98
N LEU A 73 -11.08 11.35 11.01
CA LEU A 73 -9.83 11.23 10.31
C LEU A 73 -10.00 11.61 8.84
N VAL A 74 -9.14 12.52 8.39
CA VAL A 74 -9.11 13.04 7.03
C VAL A 74 -7.76 12.71 6.40
N VAL A 75 -7.77 12.17 5.19
CA VAL A 75 -6.58 11.94 4.37
C VAL A 75 -6.73 12.74 3.08
N GLU A 76 -5.82 13.68 2.82
CA GLU A 76 -5.82 14.51 1.61
C GLU A 76 -7.19 15.16 1.32
N GLY A 77 -7.80 15.73 2.36
CA GLY A 77 -9.11 16.40 2.29
C GLY A 77 -10.32 15.45 2.18
N LYS A 78 -10.14 14.14 2.29
CA LYS A 78 -11.23 13.15 2.27
C LYS A 78 -11.42 12.54 3.66
N VAL A 79 -12.66 12.54 4.16
CA VAL A 79 -13.01 11.85 5.41
C VAL A 79 -12.96 10.35 5.17
N ILE A 80 -12.20 9.63 6.00
CA ILE A 80 -12.05 8.17 5.89
C ILE A 80 -12.64 7.42 7.10
N SER A 81 -12.85 8.10 8.22
CA SER A 81 -13.46 7.55 9.43
C SER A 81 -14.03 8.69 10.28
N GLN A 82 -15.17 8.45 10.94
CA GLN A 82 -15.77 9.38 11.90
C GLN A 82 -16.56 8.64 12.99
N GLY A 83 -16.52 9.13 14.22
CA GLY A 83 -17.38 8.68 15.33
C GLY A 83 -17.06 7.29 15.91
N GLU A 84 -15.98 6.64 15.46
CA GLU A 84 -15.53 5.32 15.92
C GLU A 84 -14.01 5.23 15.85
N ALA A 85 -13.41 4.23 16.51
CA ALA A 85 -11.99 3.94 16.33
C ALA A 85 -11.65 3.62 14.87
N LEU A 86 -10.49 4.13 14.45
CA LEU A 86 -9.99 3.93 13.10
C LEU A 86 -9.81 2.46 12.74
N ASN A 87 -10.36 2.05 11.60
CA ASN A 87 -9.97 0.80 10.95
C ASN A 87 -8.60 0.97 10.26
N ARG A 88 -7.60 0.18 10.68
CA ARG A 88 -6.24 0.21 10.12
C ARG A 88 -6.20 -0.01 8.61
N GLY A 89 -6.97 -0.97 8.09
CA GLY A 89 -7.00 -1.28 6.66
C GLY A 89 -7.51 -0.11 5.82
N VAL A 90 -8.53 0.60 6.32
CA VAL A 90 -9.09 1.80 5.67
C VAL A 90 -8.04 2.93 5.60
N LEU A 91 -7.24 3.11 6.66
CA LEU A 91 -6.12 4.06 6.66
C LEU A 91 -5.09 3.70 5.59
N ILE A 92 -4.58 2.46 5.63
CA ILE A 92 -3.54 1.98 4.71
C ILE A 92 -4.03 2.12 3.26
N GLN A 93 -5.25 1.66 2.97
CA GLN A 93 -5.85 1.76 1.64
C GLN A 93 -5.94 3.22 1.16
N SER A 94 -6.43 4.11 2.02
CA SER A 94 -6.61 5.53 1.68
C SER A 94 -5.28 6.24 1.44
N VAL A 95 -4.28 6.02 2.30
CA VAL A 95 -2.94 6.60 2.15
C VAL A 95 -2.26 6.08 0.89
N ILE A 96 -2.27 4.77 0.67
CA ILE A 96 -1.61 4.17 -0.51
C ILE A 96 -2.29 4.64 -1.79
N LYS A 97 -3.63 4.73 -1.83
CA LYS A 97 -4.36 5.24 -3.00
C LYS A 97 -3.97 6.67 -3.37
N GLU A 98 -3.65 7.52 -2.41
CA GLU A 98 -3.16 8.88 -2.68
C GLU A 98 -1.67 8.88 -3.03
N TRP A 99 -0.87 8.02 -2.38
CA TRP A 99 0.54 7.83 -2.67
C TRP A 99 0.80 7.33 -4.09
N THR A 100 -0.01 6.39 -4.59
CA THR A 100 0.14 5.81 -5.93
C THR A 100 0.01 6.83 -7.06
N LYS A 101 -0.64 7.98 -6.80
CA LYS A 101 -0.73 9.09 -7.78
C LYS A 101 0.58 9.85 -7.92
N ARG A 102 1.45 9.77 -6.92
CA ARG A 102 2.72 10.51 -6.82
C ARG A 102 3.93 9.59 -7.04
N ASP A 103 3.75 8.29 -6.86
CA ASP A 103 4.79 7.28 -6.93
C ASP A 103 4.46 6.20 -7.97
N THR A 104 5.46 5.81 -8.75
CA THR A 104 5.36 4.72 -9.73
C THR A 104 6.27 3.57 -9.33
N LEU A 105 5.83 2.34 -9.60
CA LEU A 105 6.65 1.15 -9.39
C LEU A 105 7.87 1.20 -10.32
N LYS A 106 9.08 1.06 -9.75
CA LYS A 106 10.35 1.13 -10.47
C LYS A 106 11.19 -0.11 -10.21
N GLY A 107 11.92 -0.55 -11.23
CA GLY A 107 12.77 -1.73 -11.15
C GLY A 107 11.98 -3.03 -11.25
N ASN A 108 12.60 -4.10 -10.74
CA ASN A 108 12.07 -5.45 -10.82
C ASN A 108 11.35 -5.79 -9.51
N ILE A 109 10.05 -6.03 -9.58
CA ILE A 109 9.18 -6.23 -8.43
C ILE A 109 8.29 -7.45 -8.66
N VAL A 110 8.20 -8.30 -7.64
CA VAL A 110 7.33 -9.47 -7.61
C VAL A 110 6.42 -9.36 -6.39
N PHE A 111 5.14 -9.15 -6.64
CA PHE A 111 4.11 -9.31 -5.61
C PHE A 111 3.63 -10.76 -5.60
N GLY A 112 3.67 -11.38 -4.43
CA GLY A 112 3.31 -12.79 -4.29
C GLY A 112 2.84 -13.16 -2.90
N LYS A 113 2.62 -14.45 -2.68
CA LYS A 113 2.42 -15.01 -1.34
C LYS A 113 3.28 -16.26 -1.17
N ALA A 114 3.85 -16.44 0.01
CA ALA A 114 4.77 -17.54 0.29
C ALA A 114 4.22 -18.94 -0.05
N THR A 115 2.92 -19.15 0.12
CA THR A 115 2.25 -20.45 -0.10
C THR A 115 1.85 -20.71 -1.56
N CYS A 116 2.13 -19.80 -2.49
CA CYS A 116 1.72 -19.95 -3.89
C CYS A 116 2.80 -20.64 -4.74
N PRO A 117 2.49 -21.79 -5.37
CA PRO A 117 3.45 -22.50 -6.21
C PRO A 117 3.88 -21.68 -7.44
N TYR A 118 2.97 -20.92 -8.04
CA TYR A 118 3.30 -20.03 -9.18
C TYR A 118 4.23 -18.88 -8.77
N CYS A 119 4.14 -18.38 -7.53
CA CYS A 119 5.09 -17.39 -7.03
C CYS A 119 6.48 -18.00 -6.86
N VAL A 120 6.57 -19.25 -6.39
CA VAL A 120 7.86 -19.97 -6.29
C VAL A 120 8.47 -20.19 -7.67
N LYS A 121 7.68 -20.66 -8.66
CA LYS A 121 8.13 -20.83 -10.03
C LYS A 121 8.65 -19.51 -10.63
N ALA A 122 7.89 -18.42 -10.49
CA ALA A 122 8.29 -17.11 -11.02
C ALA A 122 9.63 -16.62 -10.43
N LYS A 123 9.84 -16.79 -9.12
CA LYS A 123 11.12 -16.47 -8.48
C LYS A 123 12.28 -17.28 -9.05
N GLN A 124 12.11 -18.60 -9.18
CA GLN A 124 13.13 -19.48 -9.76
C GLN A 124 13.47 -19.11 -11.22
N LEU A 125 12.48 -18.70 -12.02
CA LEU A 125 12.70 -18.23 -13.38
C LEU A 125 13.55 -16.96 -13.41
N LEU A 126 13.24 -15.98 -12.54
CA LEU A 126 14.02 -14.75 -12.42
C LEU A 126 15.44 -15.01 -11.90
N ASP A 127 15.59 -15.88 -10.90
CA ASP A 127 16.88 -16.28 -10.35
C ASP A 127 17.75 -16.97 -11.42
N SER A 128 17.16 -17.87 -12.21
CA SER A 128 17.86 -18.58 -13.29
C SER A 128 18.27 -17.63 -14.43
N ALA A 129 17.46 -16.61 -14.70
CA ALA A 129 17.76 -15.55 -15.66
C ALA A 129 18.76 -14.50 -15.13
N GLY A 130 19.20 -14.61 -13.86
CA GLY A 130 20.09 -13.64 -13.24
C GLY A 130 19.46 -12.26 -12.98
N ILE A 131 18.13 -12.18 -12.94
CA ILE A 131 17.38 -10.94 -12.74
C ILE A 131 17.13 -10.73 -11.26
N HIS A 132 17.79 -9.73 -10.66
CA HIS A 132 17.51 -9.32 -9.29
C HIS A 132 16.14 -8.64 -9.19
N TYR A 133 15.37 -8.96 -8.15
CA TYR A 133 14.03 -8.38 -7.92
C TYR A 133 13.76 -8.15 -6.43
N GLN A 134 12.82 -7.24 -6.14
CA GLN A 134 12.22 -7.06 -4.83
C GLN A 134 10.96 -7.92 -4.71
N TYR A 135 10.87 -8.71 -3.65
CA TYR A 135 9.70 -9.54 -3.38
C TYR A 135 8.86 -8.92 -2.26
N HIS A 136 7.57 -8.74 -2.52
CA HIS A 136 6.60 -8.29 -1.53
C HIS A 136 5.56 -9.38 -1.27
N ASP A 137 5.42 -9.80 -0.02
CA ASP A 137 4.42 -10.78 0.38
C ASP A 137 3.10 -10.09 0.73
N VAL A 138 2.10 -10.21 -0.15
CA VAL A 138 0.82 -9.52 0.00
C VAL A 138 -0.04 -10.05 1.16
N VAL A 139 0.36 -11.14 1.82
CA VAL A 139 -0.32 -11.67 3.02
C VAL A 139 0.32 -11.08 4.28
N LYS A 140 1.65 -10.88 4.29
CA LYS A 140 2.37 -10.33 5.45
C LYS A 140 2.43 -8.81 5.44
N GLU A 141 2.51 -8.21 4.26
CA GLU A 141 2.65 -6.78 4.05
C GLU A 141 1.33 -6.23 3.49
N SER A 142 0.46 -5.72 4.37
CA SER A 142 -0.83 -5.15 3.92
C SER A 142 -0.63 -4.02 2.90
N ALA A 143 0.42 -3.21 3.07
CA ALA A 143 0.76 -2.16 2.11
C ALA A 143 1.05 -2.70 0.71
N ALA A 144 1.71 -3.85 0.60
CA ALA A 144 1.97 -4.50 -0.68
C ALA A 144 0.67 -4.92 -1.38
N LEU A 145 -0.29 -5.47 -0.64
CA LEU A 145 -1.61 -5.83 -1.17
C LEU A 145 -2.36 -4.60 -1.71
N TYR A 146 -2.44 -3.54 -0.88
CA TYR A 146 -3.14 -2.31 -1.22
C TYR A 146 -2.43 -1.49 -2.31
N ARG A 147 -1.12 -1.69 -2.51
CA ARG A 147 -0.37 -1.16 -3.65
C ARG A 147 -0.63 -1.97 -4.92
N MET A 148 -0.55 -3.30 -4.85
CA MET A 148 -0.66 -4.19 -6.01
C MET A 148 -2.05 -4.14 -6.67
N ILE A 149 -3.12 -4.31 -5.90
CA ILE A 149 -4.48 -4.46 -6.46
C ILE A 149 -4.89 -3.29 -7.39
N PRO A 150 -4.82 -2.01 -6.97
CA PRO A 150 -5.24 -0.91 -7.84
C PRO A 150 -4.35 -0.75 -9.07
N GLU A 151 -3.04 -0.96 -8.95
CA GLU A 151 -2.09 -0.91 -10.08
C GLU A 151 -2.44 -1.95 -11.14
N VAL A 152 -2.70 -3.20 -10.71
CA VAL A 152 -3.09 -4.27 -11.62
C VAL A 152 -4.44 -3.97 -12.26
N LYS A 153 -5.44 -3.54 -11.47
CA LYS A 153 -6.79 -3.24 -11.96
C LYS A 153 -6.82 -2.12 -12.98
N ALA A 154 -5.96 -1.11 -12.83
CA ALA A 154 -5.79 -0.05 -13.82
C ALA A 154 -5.35 -0.59 -15.21
N ILE A 155 -4.69 -1.75 -15.23
CA ILE A 155 -4.17 -2.38 -16.46
C ILE A 155 -5.12 -3.45 -17.01
N ILE A 156 -5.63 -4.35 -16.16
CA ILE A 156 -6.42 -5.52 -16.59
C ILE A 156 -7.94 -5.29 -16.51
N GLY A 157 -8.37 -4.14 -16.00
CA GLY A 157 -9.76 -3.76 -15.83
C GLY A 157 -10.36 -4.15 -14.48
N GLU A 158 -11.31 -3.33 -14.01
CA GLU A 158 -11.92 -3.43 -12.66
C GLU A 158 -12.67 -4.74 -12.37
N LYS A 159 -13.21 -5.37 -13.43
CA LYS A 159 -14.01 -6.60 -13.32
C LYS A 159 -13.16 -7.86 -13.31
N THR A 160 -11.87 -7.76 -13.64
CA THR A 160 -10.98 -8.91 -13.74
C THR A 160 -10.39 -9.23 -12.36
N PRO A 161 -10.48 -10.48 -11.88
CA PRO A 161 -9.86 -10.87 -10.63
C PRO A 161 -8.33 -10.71 -10.67
N VAL A 162 -7.76 -10.16 -9.59
CA VAL A 162 -6.31 -10.07 -9.40
C VAL A 162 -5.84 -11.33 -8.69
N THR A 163 -4.93 -12.07 -9.31
CA THR A 163 -4.26 -13.27 -8.74
C THR A 163 -2.80 -12.97 -8.47
N VAL A 164 -2.08 -13.88 -7.79
CA VAL A 164 -0.61 -13.78 -7.62
C VAL A 164 0.09 -14.92 -8.36
N PRO A 165 1.33 -14.74 -8.84
CA PRO A 165 2.18 -13.54 -8.72
C PRO A 165 1.75 -12.40 -9.67
N GLN A 166 2.17 -11.18 -9.35
CA GLN A 166 2.09 -10.01 -10.24
C GLN A 166 3.46 -9.36 -10.34
N ILE A 167 3.98 -9.24 -11.55
CA ILE A 167 5.40 -8.98 -11.81
C ILE A 167 5.56 -7.72 -12.66
N TRP A 168 6.48 -6.86 -12.23
CA TRP A 168 7.02 -5.74 -12.98
C TRP A 168 8.51 -5.98 -13.19
N LEU A 169 9.01 -5.73 -14.40
CA LEU A 169 10.43 -5.73 -14.71
C LEU A 169 10.82 -4.40 -15.34
N ASP A 170 11.87 -3.77 -14.83
CA ASP A 170 12.32 -2.43 -15.22
C ASP A 170 11.18 -1.39 -15.23
N GLY A 171 10.26 -1.49 -14.27
CA GLY A 171 9.07 -0.64 -14.18
C GLY A 171 7.94 -0.97 -15.17
N SER A 172 8.13 -1.92 -16.08
CA SER A 172 7.10 -2.39 -17.01
C SER A 172 6.32 -3.57 -16.45
N TYR A 173 4.99 -3.50 -16.52
CA TYR A 173 4.15 -4.60 -16.06
C TYR A 173 4.21 -5.80 -17.01
N ILE A 174 4.57 -6.97 -16.47
CA ILE A 174 4.65 -8.23 -17.20
C ILE A 174 3.38 -9.07 -16.97
N GLY A 175 2.88 -9.08 -15.73
CA GLY A 175 1.71 -9.84 -15.31
C GLY A 175 2.06 -11.07 -14.47
N GLY A 176 1.39 -12.19 -14.73
CA GLY A 176 1.55 -13.43 -13.95
C GLY A 176 2.73 -14.30 -14.38
N CYS A 177 2.86 -15.47 -13.74
CA CYS A 177 3.95 -16.42 -13.98
C CYS A 177 4.02 -16.87 -15.46
N ASP A 178 2.89 -17.16 -16.10
CA ASP A 178 2.87 -17.63 -17.49
C ASP A 178 3.37 -16.54 -18.45
N LYS A 179 3.00 -15.28 -18.19
CA LYS A 179 3.47 -14.13 -18.98
C LYS A 179 4.96 -13.88 -18.78
N LEU A 180 5.48 -14.10 -17.58
CA LEU A 180 6.92 -14.02 -17.30
C LEU A 180 7.70 -15.07 -18.11
N GLU A 181 7.21 -16.31 -18.15
CA GLU A 181 7.87 -17.40 -18.89
C GLU A 181 7.96 -17.09 -20.40
N VAL A 182 6.88 -16.57 -20.97
CA VAL A 182 6.87 -16.07 -22.37
C VAL A 182 7.87 -14.92 -22.55
N TYR A 183 7.84 -13.93 -21.65
CA TYR A 183 8.73 -12.77 -21.72
C TYR A 183 10.22 -13.14 -21.68
N LEU A 184 10.62 -14.08 -20.82
CA LEU A 184 12.02 -14.53 -20.71
C LEU A 184 12.44 -15.31 -21.95
N LYS A 185 11.58 -16.17 -22.47
CA LYS A 185 11.84 -16.95 -23.68
C LYS A 185 12.02 -16.07 -24.92
N GLU A 186 11.17 -15.06 -25.08
CA GLU A 186 11.29 -14.08 -26.18
C GLU A 186 12.61 -13.30 -26.14
N ARG A 187 13.24 -13.20 -24.97
CA ARG A 187 14.53 -12.53 -24.77
C ARG A 187 15.72 -13.50 -24.72
N GLY A 188 15.49 -14.80 -24.88
CA GLY A 188 16.54 -15.83 -24.77
C GLY A 188 17.20 -15.87 -23.39
N LEU A 189 16.44 -15.57 -22.34
CA LEU A 189 16.87 -15.58 -20.94
C LEU A 189 16.42 -16.83 -20.19
N ASP A 190 15.78 -17.78 -20.88
CA ASP A 190 15.38 -19.09 -20.38
C ASP A 190 16.50 -20.14 -20.45
N VAL A 191 17.70 -19.73 -20.91
CA VAL A 191 18.80 -20.65 -21.18
C VAL A 191 19.49 -21.04 -19.87
N VAL A 192 19.19 -22.24 -19.38
CA VAL A 192 20.02 -22.91 -18.37
C VAL A 192 21.43 -23.05 -18.95
N PRO A 193 22.50 -22.61 -18.24
CA PRO A 193 23.87 -22.84 -18.70
C PRO A 193 24.07 -24.33 -18.98
N ASN A 194 24.33 -24.68 -20.25
CA ASN A 194 24.60 -26.06 -20.62
C ASN A 194 26.03 -26.41 -20.17
N ASN A 195 26.15 -26.97 -18.96
CA ASN A 195 27.41 -27.42 -18.39
C ASN A 195 27.85 -28.80 -18.91
N VAL A 196 27.24 -29.31 -20.00
CA VAL A 196 27.65 -30.58 -20.61
C VAL A 196 28.96 -30.36 -21.38
N VAL A 197 30.04 -30.91 -20.84
CA VAL A 197 31.32 -31.02 -21.55
C VAL A 197 31.24 -32.27 -22.43
N GLU A 198 31.17 -32.08 -23.75
CA GLU A 198 31.34 -33.20 -24.69
C GLU A 198 32.80 -33.68 -24.62
N MET A 199 33.01 -34.87 -24.07
CA MET A 199 34.33 -35.51 -24.11
C MET A 199 34.44 -36.25 -25.44
N ALA A 200 35.37 -35.83 -26.30
CA ALA A 200 35.73 -36.57 -27.50
C ALA A 200 36.37 -37.91 -27.11
N ASN A 201 35.89 -39.01 -27.70
CA ASN A 201 36.48 -40.35 -27.57
C ASN A 201 37.86 -40.44 -28.22
#